data_AF-A0AAD6G6K5-F1
#
_entry.id   AF-A0AAD6G6K5-F1
#
_cell.length_a   1.000
_cell.length_b   1.000
_cell.length_c   1.000
_cell.angle_alpha   90.00
_cell.angle_beta   90.00
_cell.angle_gamma   90.00
#
_symmetry.space_group_name_H-M   'P 1'
#
loop_
_entity.id
_entity.type
_entity.pdbx_description
1 polymer ?
#
loop_
_entity_poly.entity_id
_entity_poly.type
_entity_poly.pdbx_seq_one_letter_code
_entity_poly.pdbx_strand_id
1 'polypeptide(L)'
;MTFTDIVPSAFVPRPLKVVVVGAGVSGIQFAHDVKTSLEGVDLQIFDRNPCLGGTWYLNNYPGCTCDVPSHTYQFSWAPNPLWSSLYPPAREIHQYLEDVVDKHNLRRFMSLNTECVSATWDENFSKWEIVTRNVLSADENTIWADVFVYAVGRLNNYKIPHIPGQDKFQGEQVHTANWPTKMRVKGKRVVVIGNGASSVQCTAALQPVASEIINIARGPTWIVPHIFSEDGAVQRLYSSEHKNALHKSPSKYYEFRIALEKKLASGFTGLWKGTKSQAQFSSLSESFMKSKITDNKLLDALLPTFEAGCRRFTPGGHYLEALQKPNAEYLRDSIAELAYNGLITSSGRKIECDIIVYATGFEPYRPRFPVVGRAEQSLSKAWDPEGPCESYMAAMVAGFPNFFDKNSRGKVIVPWPGTVLHYYAATEIVRWEDFDLEYENPAEKYASFGNGVTTDGFVPEQFPWVIPPFEGQHLELSEYDWGSRLSWLNGKI
;
A
#
# COMPACT_ATOMS: atom_id res chain seq x y z
N MET A 1 6.27 -13.79 51.03
CA MET A 1 5.46 -13.69 49.81
C MET A 1 6.25 -12.86 48.84
N THR A 2 6.74 -13.49 47.77
CA THR A 2 7.29 -12.75 46.63
C THR A 2 6.11 -12.15 45.85
N PHE A 3 6.32 -11.07 45.09
CA PHE A 3 5.26 -10.44 44.27
C PHE A 3 4.54 -11.41 43.30
N THR A 4 5.08 -12.60 43.10
CA THR A 4 4.50 -13.72 42.33
C THR A 4 3.34 -14.45 43.02
N ASP A 5 3.10 -14.22 44.31
CA ASP A 5 2.07 -14.94 45.09
C ASP A 5 0.76 -14.14 45.26
N ILE A 6 0.65 -12.98 44.63
CA ILE A 6 -0.54 -12.12 44.68
C ILE A 6 -1.41 -12.43 43.46
N VAL A 7 -2.52 -13.13 43.66
CA VAL A 7 -3.56 -13.33 42.63
C VAL A 7 -4.56 -12.18 42.75
N PRO A 8 -4.68 -11.27 41.76
CA PRO A 8 -5.68 -10.20 41.79
C PRO A 8 -7.09 -10.82 41.85
N SER A 9 -7.88 -10.46 42.87
CA SER A 9 -9.26 -10.93 43.03
C SER A 9 -10.26 -10.17 42.15
N ALA A 10 -9.83 -9.08 41.49
CA ALA A 10 -10.58 -8.31 40.51
C ALA A 10 -9.63 -7.88 39.36
N PHE A 11 -10.17 -7.77 38.14
CA PHE A 11 -9.45 -7.39 36.91
C PHE A 11 -8.33 -8.33 36.47
N VAL A 12 -8.53 -9.66 36.56
CA VAL A 12 -7.70 -10.60 35.79
C VAL A 12 -7.97 -10.35 34.31
N PRO A 13 -6.97 -9.89 33.51
CA PRO A 13 -7.19 -9.63 32.10
C PRO A 13 -7.58 -10.94 31.41
N ARG A 14 -8.79 -10.98 30.86
CA ARG A 14 -9.20 -12.11 30.03
C ARG A 14 -8.50 -12.02 28.66
N PRO A 15 -8.26 -13.14 27.99
CA PRO A 15 -7.81 -13.09 26.60
C PRO A 15 -8.79 -12.31 25.73
N LEU A 16 -8.26 -11.48 24.82
CA LEU A 16 -9.01 -10.77 23.79
C LEU A 16 -9.00 -11.59 22.51
N LYS A 17 -10.18 -11.88 21.97
CA LYS A 17 -10.31 -12.52 20.67
C LYS A 17 -10.26 -11.46 19.57
N VAL A 18 -9.25 -11.54 18.72
CA VAL A 18 -9.01 -10.60 17.63
C VAL A 18 -9.13 -11.34 16.31
N VAL A 19 -10.00 -10.84 15.43
CA VAL A 19 -10.12 -11.34 14.06
C VAL A 19 -9.56 -10.31 13.08
N VAL A 20 -8.63 -10.76 12.23
CA VAL A 20 -8.06 -9.98 11.14
C VAL A 20 -8.50 -10.57 9.80
N VAL A 21 -8.95 -9.73 8.87
CA VAL A 21 -9.26 -10.19 7.51
C VAL A 21 -8.21 -9.67 6.54
N GLY A 22 -7.42 -10.58 5.98
CA GLY A 22 -6.34 -10.37 5.03
C GLY A 22 -4.99 -10.87 5.54
N ALA A 23 -4.44 -11.89 4.87
CA ALA A 23 -3.11 -12.47 5.12
C ALA A 23 -2.03 -11.84 4.21
N GLY A 24 -2.19 -10.56 3.86
CA GLY A 24 -1.16 -9.76 3.20
C GLY A 24 -0.12 -9.22 4.18
N VAL A 25 0.74 -8.31 3.72
CA VAL A 25 1.81 -7.67 4.54
C VAL A 25 1.29 -7.16 5.89
N SER A 26 0.10 -6.53 5.92
CA SER A 26 -0.51 -6.03 7.16
C SER A 26 -0.92 -7.13 8.14
N GLY A 27 -1.55 -8.21 7.67
CA GLY A 27 -1.91 -9.35 8.53
C GLY A 27 -0.69 -10.09 9.06
N ILE A 28 0.37 -10.20 8.24
CA ILE A 28 1.65 -10.80 8.66
C ILE A 28 2.30 -9.96 9.77
N GLN A 29 2.33 -8.63 9.62
CA GLN A 29 2.83 -7.74 10.67
C GLN A 29 2.03 -7.91 11.97
N PHE A 30 0.70 -7.92 11.89
CA PHE A 30 -0.14 -8.08 13.09
C PHE A 30 0.09 -9.44 13.78
N ALA A 31 0.23 -10.52 13.01
CA ALA A 31 0.58 -11.83 13.56
C ALA A 31 1.94 -11.83 14.27
N HIS A 32 2.93 -11.13 13.72
CA HIS A 32 4.22 -10.94 14.35
C HIS A 32 4.07 -10.20 15.69
N ASP A 33 3.37 -9.06 15.70
CA ASP A 33 3.23 -8.22 16.89
C ASP A 33 2.44 -8.94 18.00
N VAL A 34 1.40 -9.71 17.65
CA VAL A 34 0.71 -10.59 18.60
C VAL A 34 1.66 -11.64 19.19
N LYS A 35 2.51 -12.23 18.36
CA LYS A 35 3.46 -13.25 18.83
C LYS A 35 4.56 -12.68 19.73
N THR A 36 5.01 -11.45 19.48
CA THR A 36 6.21 -10.90 20.14
C THR A 36 5.92 -9.89 21.24
N SER A 37 4.77 -9.23 21.18
CA SER A 37 4.54 -7.98 21.94
C SER A 37 3.14 -7.85 22.55
N LEU A 38 2.15 -8.65 22.14
CA LEU A 38 0.78 -8.56 22.68
C LEU A 38 0.39 -9.86 23.41
N GLU A 39 0.55 -9.86 24.72
CA GLU A 39 0.11 -10.96 25.57
C GLU A 39 -1.42 -10.99 25.70
N GLY A 40 -2.00 -12.18 25.93
CA GLY A 40 -3.43 -12.33 26.13
C GLY A 40 -4.30 -12.11 24.88
N VAL A 41 -3.74 -12.27 23.67
CA VAL A 41 -4.51 -12.18 22.42
C VAL A 41 -4.72 -13.56 21.79
N ASP A 42 -5.98 -13.93 21.57
CA ASP A 42 -6.40 -15.05 20.72
C ASP A 42 -6.66 -14.55 19.30
N LEU A 43 -5.71 -14.80 18.40
CA LEU A 43 -5.69 -14.24 17.05
C LEU A 43 -6.16 -15.26 16.00
N GLN A 44 -7.09 -14.84 15.15
CA GLN A 44 -7.45 -15.53 13.91
C GLN A 44 -7.36 -14.58 12.71
N ILE A 45 -6.66 -15.01 11.67
CA ILE A 45 -6.51 -14.30 10.40
C ILE A 45 -7.21 -15.10 9.30
N PHE A 46 -8.11 -14.47 8.56
CA PHE A 46 -8.79 -15.08 7.41
C PHE A 46 -8.36 -14.45 6.10
N ASP A 47 -8.09 -15.25 5.07
CA ASP A 47 -7.89 -14.77 3.71
C ASP A 47 -8.64 -15.65 2.71
N ARG A 48 -9.33 -15.02 1.76
CA ARG A 48 -10.08 -15.71 0.70
C ARG A 48 -9.17 -16.47 -0.25
N ASN A 49 -7.92 -16.03 -0.40
CA ASN A 49 -6.98 -16.64 -1.31
C ASN A 49 -6.44 -17.96 -0.74
N PRO A 50 -6.02 -18.91 -1.59
CA PRO A 50 -5.41 -20.16 -1.14
C PRO A 50 -3.98 -19.98 -0.61
N CYS A 51 -3.36 -18.82 -0.85
CA CYS A 51 -2.01 -18.47 -0.41
C CYS A 51 -2.02 -17.08 0.25
N LEU A 52 -1.05 -16.83 1.13
CA LEU A 52 -0.85 -15.53 1.77
C LEU A 52 -0.19 -14.52 0.83
N GLY A 53 0.05 -13.29 1.29
CA GLY A 53 0.86 -12.30 0.58
C GLY A 53 0.06 -11.20 -0.13
N GLY A 54 -1.26 -11.35 -0.24
CA GLY A 54 -2.17 -10.31 -0.71
C GLY A 54 -1.82 -9.81 -2.12
N THR A 55 -1.43 -8.54 -2.24
CA THR A 55 -1.05 -7.93 -3.54
C THR A 55 -0.04 -8.76 -4.32
N TRP A 56 0.96 -9.32 -3.63
CA TRP A 56 2.07 -10.04 -4.28
C TRP A 56 1.71 -11.46 -4.70
N TYR A 57 0.66 -12.04 -4.11
CA TYR A 57 0.06 -13.27 -4.59
C TYR A 57 -0.84 -13.02 -5.81
N LEU A 58 -1.72 -12.00 -5.72
CA LEU A 58 -2.72 -11.72 -6.76
C LEU A 58 -2.11 -11.18 -8.06
N ASN A 59 -1.12 -10.28 -7.96
CA ASN A 59 -0.55 -9.62 -9.14
C ASN A 59 0.67 -10.40 -9.64
N ASN A 60 0.47 -11.27 -10.63
CA ASN A 60 1.54 -12.04 -11.26
C ASN A 60 1.82 -11.64 -12.73
N TYR A 61 1.20 -10.57 -13.24
CA TYR A 61 1.35 -10.14 -14.62
C TYR A 61 2.84 -9.92 -15.01
N PRO A 62 3.21 -10.12 -16.29
CA PRO A 62 4.57 -9.93 -16.77
C PRO A 62 5.12 -8.54 -16.43
N GLY A 63 6.31 -8.48 -15.83
CA GLY A 63 6.94 -7.23 -15.43
C GLY A 63 6.50 -6.67 -14.08
N CYS A 64 5.58 -7.32 -13.35
CA CYS A 64 5.16 -6.86 -12.03
C CYS A 64 6.34 -6.82 -11.04
N THR A 65 6.61 -5.63 -10.50
CA THR A 65 7.67 -5.36 -9.53
C THR A 65 7.28 -4.22 -8.59
N CYS A 66 7.97 -4.08 -7.47
CA CYS A 66 7.85 -2.92 -6.60
C CYS A 66 8.51 -1.68 -7.22
N ASP A 67 7.95 -0.50 -6.95
CA ASP A 67 8.49 0.80 -7.41
C ASP A 67 9.50 1.41 -6.43
N VAL A 68 9.73 0.76 -5.29
CA VAL A 68 10.74 1.14 -4.29
C VAL A 68 11.76 0.01 -4.13
N PRO A 69 13.02 0.31 -3.76
CA PRO A 69 14.03 -0.71 -3.52
C PRO A 69 13.54 -1.79 -2.54
N SER A 70 13.65 -3.09 -2.87
CA SER A 70 13.14 -4.14 -1.97
C SER A 70 13.83 -4.21 -0.61
N HIS A 71 15.05 -3.68 -0.54
CA HIS A 71 15.78 -3.47 0.70
C HIS A 71 15.10 -2.51 1.68
N THR A 72 14.22 -1.63 1.18
CA THR A 72 13.37 -0.74 1.99
C THR A 72 11.90 -1.21 2.03
N TYR A 73 11.52 -2.14 1.15
CA TYR A 73 10.19 -2.74 1.08
C TYR A 73 10.19 -4.20 1.56
N GLN A 74 10.43 -4.33 2.84
CA GLN A 74 10.49 -5.58 3.60
C GLN A 74 10.20 -5.27 5.07
N PHE A 75 9.92 -6.29 5.89
CA PHE A 75 9.78 -6.08 7.32
C PHE A 75 11.13 -5.69 7.94
N SER A 76 11.13 -4.63 8.76
CA SER A 76 12.33 -4.19 9.46
C SER A 76 12.90 -5.27 10.39
N TRP A 77 12.02 -6.07 11.00
CA TRP A 77 12.33 -7.19 11.89
C TRP A 77 12.66 -8.51 11.15
N ALA A 78 12.43 -8.58 9.84
CA ALA A 78 12.82 -9.73 9.01
C ALA A 78 13.54 -9.28 7.72
N PRO A 79 14.77 -8.74 7.83
CA PRO A 79 15.55 -8.32 6.68
C PRO A 79 15.96 -9.49 5.76
N ASN A 80 15.97 -9.25 4.45
CA ASN A 80 16.48 -10.17 3.43
C ASN A 80 17.69 -9.56 2.68
N PRO A 81 18.94 -9.96 2.97
CA PRO A 81 20.11 -9.48 2.26
C PRO A 81 20.36 -10.15 0.90
N LEU A 82 19.50 -11.10 0.51
CA LEU A 82 19.69 -11.94 -0.67
C LEU A 82 18.78 -11.57 -1.85
N TRP A 83 18.10 -10.42 -1.79
CA TRP A 83 17.33 -9.89 -2.92
C TRP A 83 18.14 -9.95 -4.22
N SER A 84 17.53 -10.47 -5.29
CA SER A 84 18.21 -10.71 -6.56
C SER A 84 18.54 -9.43 -7.32
N SER A 85 17.78 -8.36 -7.08
CA SER A 85 17.90 -7.09 -7.77
C SER A 85 17.31 -5.94 -6.93
N LEU A 86 17.55 -4.70 -7.36
CA LEU A 86 17.04 -3.51 -6.68
C LEU A 86 15.50 -3.49 -6.63
N TYR A 87 14.85 -3.89 -7.72
CA TYR A 87 13.39 -4.01 -7.85
C TYR A 87 13.01 -5.45 -8.27
N PRO A 88 13.06 -6.43 -7.37
CA PRO A 88 12.83 -7.83 -7.70
C PRO A 88 11.40 -8.08 -8.18
N PRO A 89 11.20 -9.11 -9.03
CA PRO A 89 9.89 -9.44 -9.55
C PRO A 89 8.92 -9.83 -8.42
N ALA A 90 7.62 -9.58 -8.63
CA ALA A 90 6.56 -9.84 -7.65
C ALA A 90 6.62 -11.23 -7.00
N ARG A 91 6.97 -12.27 -7.77
CA ARG A 91 7.15 -13.64 -7.29
C ARG A 91 8.22 -13.79 -6.19
N GLU A 92 9.29 -12.99 -6.23
CA GLU A 92 10.35 -13.03 -5.24
C GLU A 92 9.91 -12.34 -3.96
N ILE A 93 9.15 -11.24 -4.08
CA ILE A 93 8.54 -10.56 -2.92
C ILE A 93 7.51 -11.49 -2.26
N HIS A 94 6.69 -12.18 -3.06
CA HIS A 94 5.75 -13.17 -2.55
C HIS A 94 6.47 -14.31 -1.81
N GLN A 95 7.54 -14.87 -2.40
CA GLN A 95 8.33 -15.91 -1.73
C GLN A 95 8.94 -15.43 -0.41
N TYR A 96 9.46 -14.20 -0.37
CA TYR A 96 9.94 -13.60 0.87
C TYR A 96 8.85 -13.57 1.97
N LEU A 97 7.59 -13.25 1.62
CA LEU A 97 6.50 -13.24 2.61
C LEU A 97 6.16 -14.65 3.11
N GLU A 98 6.15 -15.66 2.23
CA GLU A 98 5.97 -17.07 2.61
C GLU A 98 7.10 -17.51 3.56
N ASP A 99 8.35 -17.24 3.20
CA ASP A 99 9.53 -17.59 4.00
C ASP A 99 9.50 -16.94 5.39
N VAL A 100 9.09 -15.65 5.47
CA VAL A 100 8.96 -14.93 6.74
C VAL A 100 7.87 -15.57 7.62
N VAL A 101 6.72 -15.88 7.04
CA VAL A 101 5.61 -16.49 7.79
C VAL A 101 6.01 -17.85 8.35
N ASP A 102 6.71 -18.68 7.58
CA ASP A 102 7.15 -19.99 8.03
C ASP A 102 8.28 -19.90 9.06
N LYS A 103 9.31 -19.09 8.79
CA LYS A 103 10.44 -18.88 9.70
C LYS A 103 9.99 -18.39 11.08
N HIS A 104 8.98 -17.52 11.11
CA HIS A 104 8.45 -16.96 12.34
C HIS A 104 7.22 -17.72 12.87
N ASN A 105 6.87 -18.90 12.31
CA ASN A 105 5.73 -19.73 12.72
C ASN A 105 4.43 -18.91 12.88
N LEU A 106 4.16 -18.03 11.92
CA LEU A 106 2.98 -17.15 11.90
C LEU A 106 1.79 -17.80 11.19
N ARG A 107 2.03 -18.83 10.37
CA ARG A 107 0.99 -19.53 9.60
C ARG A 107 -0.10 -20.13 10.50
N ARG A 108 0.24 -20.49 11.74
CA ARG A 108 -0.70 -21.01 12.75
C ARG A 108 -1.88 -20.10 13.05
N PHE A 109 -1.76 -18.80 12.77
CA PHE A 109 -2.84 -17.83 12.97
C PHE A 109 -3.75 -17.71 11.74
N MET A 110 -3.40 -18.33 10.61
CA MET A 110 -3.99 -18.03 9.30
C MET A 110 -4.87 -19.17 8.80
N SER A 111 -6.09 -18.84 8.44
CA SER A 111 -7.04 -19.69 7.74
C SER A 111 -7.25 -19.15 6.32
N LEU A 112 -6.65 -19.85 5.36
CA LEU A 112 -6.73 -19.53 3.93
C LEU A 112 -7.99 -20.14 3.31
N ASN A 113 -8.30 -19.81 2.06
CA ASN A 113 -9.56 -20.18 1.40
C ASN A 113 -10.81 -19.85 2.25
N THR A 114 -10.75 -18.77 3.03
CA THR A 114 -11.82 -18.36 3.94
C THR A 114 -12.11 -16.89 3.73
N GLU A 115 -13.21 -16.59 3.04
CA GLU A 115 -13.64 -15.22 2.80
C GLU A 115 -14.49 -14.69 3.96
N CYS A 116 -14.34 -13.41 4.28
CA CYS A 116 -15.28 -12.74 5.19
C CYS A 116 -16.49 -12.25 4.37
N VAL A 117 -17.69 -12.66 4.78
CA VAL A 117 -18.97 -12.33 4.12
C VAL A 117 -19.59 -11.10 4.74
N SER A 118 -19.48 -10.93 6.07
CA SER A 118 -19.97 -9.75 6.79
C SER A 118 -19.29 -9.62 8.15
N ALA A 119 -19.31 -8.40 8.69
CA ALA A 119 -18.96 -8.12 10.09
C ALA A 119 -19.96 -7.12 10.67
N THR A 120 -20.62 -7.47 11.78
CA THR A 120 -21.66 -6.66 12.41
C THR A 120 -21.35 -6.48 13.90
N TRP A 121 -21.38 -5.23 14.38
CA TRP A 121 -21.25 -4.93 15.79
C TRP A 121 -22.54 -5.27 16.54
N ASP A 122 -22.41 -6.05 17.60
CA ASP A 122 -23.50 -6.34 18.53
C ASP A 122 -23.31 -5.53 19.81
N GLU A 123 -24.29 -4.68 20.12
CA GLU A 123 -24.28 -3.81 21.30
C GLU A 123 -24.44 -4.58 22.61
N ASN A 124 -25.21 -5.68 22.61
CA ASN A 124 -25.50 -6.44 23.82
C ASN A 124 -24.27 -7.21 24.31
N PHE A 125 -23.52 -7.78 23.37
CA PHE A 125 -22.30 -8.53 23.65
C PHE A 125 -21.04 -7.68 23.59
N SER A 126 -21.13 -6.45 23.05
CA SER A 126 -19.99 -5.58 22.77
C SER A 126 -18.91 -6.30 21.98
N LYS A 127 -19.34 -6.99 20.91
CA LYS A 127 -18.50 -7.86 20.07
C LYS A 127 -18.87 -7.72 18.60
N TRP A 128 -17.92 -8.06 17.75
CA TRP A 128 -18.14 -8.26 16.33
C TRP A 128 -18.64 -9.68 16.07
N GLU A 129 -19.81 -9.80 15.46
CA GLU A 129 -20.27 -11.01 14.78
C GLU A 129 -19.71 -11.01 13.37
N ILE A 130 -18.90 -12.01 13.02
CA ILE A 130 -18.19 -12.10 11.75
C ILE A 130 -18.62 -13.38 11.06
N VAL A 131 -19.22 -13.26 9.88
CA VAL A 131 -19.59 -14.41 9.05
C VAL A 131 -18.46 -14.65 8.06
N THR A 132 -17.93 -15.86 8.07
CA THR A 132 -16.92 -16.32 7.11
C THR A 132 -17.48 -17.44 6.24
N ARG A 133 -16.99 -17.56 5.01
CA ARG A 133 -17.34 -18.64 4.09
C ARG A 133 -16.09 -19.33 3.59
N ASN A 134 -16.08 -20.65 3.61
CA ASN A 134 -15.03 -21.41 2.98
C ASN A 134 -15.19 -21.35 1.45
N VAL A 135 -14.15 -20.92 0.74
CA VAL A 135 -14.20 -20.66 -0.71
C VAL A 135 -14.39 -21.95 -1.52
N LEU A 136 -14.00 -23.11 -0.97
CA LEU A 136 -14.04 -24.39 -1.68
C LEU A 136 -15.35 -25.16 -1.45
N SER A 137 -15.85 -25.18 -0.22
CA SER A 137 -17.09 -25.89 0.17
C SER A 137 -18.33 -25.01 0.15
N ALA A 138 -18.18 -23.68 0.16
CA ALA A 138 -19.23 -22.69 0.39
C ALA A 138 -19.89 -22.74 1.78
N ASP A 139 -19.35 -23.52 2.72
CA ASP A 139 -19.84 -23.58 4.10
C ASP A 139 -19.59 -22.25 4.83
N GLU A 140 -20.60 -21.77 5.55
CA GLU A 140 -20.52 -20.55 6.35
C GLU A 140 -20.34 -20.84 7.84
N ASN A 141 -19.56 -19.99 8.52
CA ASN A 141 -19.32 -20.05 9.96
C ASN A 141 -19.40 -18.66 10.58
N THR A 142 -20.05 -18.57 11.74
CA THR A 142 -20.11 -17.35 12.53
C THR A 142 -19.04 -17.35 13.62
N ILE A 143 -18.31 -16.25 13.72
CA ILE A 143 -17.20 -16.06 14.65
C ILE A 143 -17.45 -14.77 15.42
N TRP A 144 -17.43 -14.86 16.75
CA TRP A 144 -17.51 -13.71 17.63
C TRP A 144 -16.10 -13.25 18.02
N ALA A 145 -15.84 -11.95 17.93
CA ALA A 145 -14.55 -11.33 18.26
C ALA A 145 -14.73 -10.06 19.09
N ASP A 146 -13.78 -9.78 19.99
CA ASP A 146 -13.74 -8.53 20.75
C ASP A 146 -13.25 -7.37 19.87
N VAL A 147 -12.31 -7.65 18.96
CA VAL A 147 -11.69 -6.69 18.05
C VAL A 147 -11.72 -7.21 16.62
N PHE A 148 -12.06 -6.32 15.68
CA PHE A 148 -12.07 -6.61 14.25
C PHE A 148 -11.08 -5.71 13.51
N VAL A 149 -10.07 -6.32 12.89
CA VAL A 149 -9.03 -5.62 12.11
C VAL A 149 -9.24 -5.85 10.62
N TYR A 150 -9.48 -4.76 9.90
CA TYR A 150 -9.77 -4.74 8.48
C TYR A 150 -8.48 -4.58 7.66
N ALA A 151 -7.79 -5.70 7.41
CA ALA A 151 -6.50 -5.75 6.71
C ALA A 151 -6.63 -6.18 5.22
N VAL A 152 -7.79 -5.93 4.60
CA VAL A 152 -8.14 -6.52 3.29
C VAL A 152 -7.33 -5.98 2.12
N GLY A 153 -6.57 -4.90 2.29
CA GLY A 153 -5.80 -4.25 1.23
C GLY A 153 -6.64 -3.40 0.27
N ARG A 154 -6.03 -2.31 -0.25
CA ARG A 154 -6.72 -1.32 -1.09
C ARG A 154 -6.65 -1.62 -2.59
N LEU A 155 -5.56 -2.23 -3.07
CA LEU A 155 -5.28 -2.41 -4.50
C LEU A 155 -5.46 -3.86 -4.95
N ASN A 156 -6.66 -4.41 -4.75
CA ASN A 156 -6.99 -5.79 -5.12
C ASN A 156 -8.42 -6.02 -5.63
N ASN A 157 -9.30 -5.03 -5.53
CA ASN A 157 -10.65 -5.08 -6.10
C ASN A 157 -10.64 -4.46 -7.49
N TYR A 158 -10.19 -5.25 -8.46
CA TYR A 158 -10.19 -4.86 -9.84
C TYR A 158 -11.58 -5.04 -10.44
N LYS A 159 -11.87 -4.25 -11.47
CA LYS A 159 -13.06 -4.43 -12.30
C LYS A 159 -12.64 -4.35 -13.75
N ILE A 160 -13.10 -5.32 -14.54
CA ILE A 160 -13.04 -5.21 -15.98
C ILE A 160 -14.08 -4.13 -16.37
N PRO A 161 -13.69 -3.08 -17.11
CA PRO A 161 -14.64 -2.08 -17.56
C PRO A 161 -15.69 -2.74 -18.46
N HIS A 162 -16.94 -2.33 -18.33
CA HIS A 162 -17.99 -2.76 -19.25
C HIS A 162 -17.76 -2.09 -20.60
N ILE A 163 -17.49 -2.89 -21.63
CA ILE A 163 -17.32 -2.44 -23.02
C ILE A 163 -18.36 -3.20 -23.86
N PRO A 164 -19.19 -2.51 -24.67
CA PRO A 164 -20.13 -3.18 -25.57
C PRO A 164 -19.44 -4.25 -26.44
N GLY A 165 -20.06 -5.41 -26.64
CA GLY A 165 -19.52 -6.49 -27.47
C GLY A 165 -18.47 -7.38 -26.80
N GLN A 166 -18.25 -7.25 -25.48
CA GLN A 166 -17.31 -8.09 -24.73
C GLN A 166 -17.56 -9.59 -24.84
N ASP A 167 -18.82 -9.99 -24.97
CA ASP A 167 -19.29 -11.36 -25.20
C ASP A 167 -18.99 -11.88 -26.62
N LYS A 168 -18.75 -10.99 -27.58
CA LYS A 168 -18.52 -11.34 -29.00
C LYS A 168 -17.06 -11.60 -29.32
N PHE A 169 -16.15 -10.96 -28.59
CA PHE A 169 -14.71 -11.06 -28.84
C PHE A 169 -14.21 -12.49 -28.59
N GLN A 170 -13.58 -13.08 -29.61
CA GLN A 170 -13.09 -14.47 -29.54
C GLN A 170 -11.68 -14.60 -28.95
N GLY A 171 -10.98 -13.48 -28.72
CA GLY A 171 -9.66 -13.47 -28.13
C GLY A 171 -9.68 -13.53 -26.60
N GLU A 172 -8.50 -13.57 -26.00
CA GLU A 172 -8.33 -13.63 -24.54
C GLU A 172 -8.55 -12.25 -23.92
N GLN A 173 -9.30 -12.21 -22.81
CA GLN A 173 -9.57 -11.00 -22.03
C GLN A 173 -9.01 -11.20 -20.62
N VAL A 174 -8.04 -10.39 -20.22
CA VAL A 174 -7.35 -10.56 -18.93
C VAL A 174 -7.20 -9.23 -18.21
N HIS A 175 -7.48 -9.21 -16.90
CA HIS A 175 -7.08 -8.07 -16.05
C HIS A 175 -5.71 -8.36 -15.42
N THR A 176 -4.84 -7.36 -15.31
CA THR A 176 -3.47 -7.54 -14.76
C THR A 176 -3.47 -8.16 -13.36
N ALA A 177 -4.46 -7.83 -12.54
CA ALA A 177 -4.66 -8.37 -11.19
C ALA A 177 -5.20 -9.82 -11.11
N ASN A 178 -5.50 -10.46 -12.24
CA ASN A 178 -5.94 -11.86 -12.31
C ASN A 178 -5.33 -12.54 -13.53
N TRP A 179 -4.01 -12.48 -13.61
CA TRP A 179 -3.25 -12.98 -14.74
C TRP A 179 -3.14 -14.51 -14.70
N PRO A 180 -3.57 -15.26 -15.75
CA PRO A 180 -3.49 -16.70 -15.76
C PRO A 180 -2.05 -17.21 -15.89
N THR A 181 -1.68 -18.17 -15.06
CA THR A 181 -0.31 -18.73 -15.00
C THR A 181 0.17 -19.38 -16.29
N LYS A 182 -0.76 -19.88 -17.14
CA LYS A 182 -0.46 -20.59 -18.40
C LYS A 182 -0.74 -19.76 -19.66
N MET A 183 -0.99 -18.46 -19.51
CA MET A 183 -1.33 -17.59 -20.63
C MET A 183 -0.18 -17.50 -21.65
N ARG A 184 -0.48 -17.70 -22.94
CA ARG A 184 0.50 -17.66 -24.03
C ARG A 184 0.39 -16.36 -24.82
N VAL A 185 1.37 -15.47 -24.64
CA VAL A 185 1.39 -14.16 -25.31
C VAL A 185 2.35 -14.11 -26.51
N LYS A 186 3.31 -15.03 -26.59
CA LYS A 186 4.34 -15.00 -27.64
C LYS A 186 3.71 -15.08 -29.04
N GLY A 187 4.05 -14.13 -29.91
CA GLY A 187 3.57 -14.04 -31.29
C GLY A 187 2.11 -13.65 -31.44
N LYS A 188 1.47 -13.11 -30.39
CA LYS A 188 0.09 -12.63 -30.41
C LYS A 188 0.04 -11.11 -30.60
N ARG A 189 -1.06 -10.63 -31.19
CA ARG A 189 -1.42 -9.21 -31.24
C ARG A 189 -2.09 -8.83 -29.93
N VAL A 190 -1.48 -7.90 -29.19
CA VAL A 190 -1.89 -7.55 -27.82
C VAL A 190 -2.33 -6.10 -27.76
N VAL A 191 -3.51 -5.86 -27.18
CA VAL A 191 -3.91 -4.52 -26.76
C VAL A 191 -3.79 -4.42 -25.25
N VAL A 192 -3.12 -3.39 -24.75
CA VAL A 192 -3.06 -3.05 -23.31
C VAL A 192 -3.84 -1.78 -23.06
N ILE A 193 -4.83 -1.82 -22.17
CA ILE A 193 -5.71 -0.69 -21.86
C ILE A 193 -5.31 -0.05 -20.54
N GLY A 194 -5.04 1.26 -20.56
CA GLY A 194 -4.59 2.05 -19.43
C GLY A 194 -3.12 2.43 -19.51
N ASN A 195 -2.66 3.34 -18.65
CA ASN A 195 -1.26 3.78 -18.58
C ASN A 195 -0.79 4.06 -17.14
N GLY A 196 -1.42 3.43 -16.15
CA GLY A 196 -0.91 3.41 -14.78
C GLY A 196 0.26 2.44 -14.61
N ALA A 197 0.76 2.29 -13.39
CA ALA A 197 1.92 1.45 -13.06
C ALA A 197 1.84 0.02 -13.64
N SER A 198 0.69 -0.66 -13.51
CA SER A 198 0.51 -1.99 -14.08
C SER A 198 0.62 -2.02 -15.60
N SER A 199 0.12 -0.99 -16.30
CA SER A 199 0.22 -0.91 -17.76
C SER A 199 1.65 -0.64 -18.21
N VAL A 200 2.35 0.30 -17.54
CA VAL A 200 3.73 0.64 -17.85
C VAL A 200 4.63 -0.59 -17.78
N GLN A 201 4.55 -1.31 -16.65
CA GLN A 201 5.31 -2.55 -16.44
C GLN A 201 4.90 -3.67 -17.42
N CYS A 202 3.59 -3.90 -17.59
CA CYS A 202 3.09 -5.00 -18.41
C CYS A 202 3.35 -4.78 -19.90
N THR A 203 3.09 -3.57 -20.42
CA THR A 203 3.35 -3.22 -21.82
C THR A 203 4.83 -3.43 -22.17
N ALA A 204 5.73 -2.94 -21.34
CA ALA A 204 7.16 -3.09 -21.57
C ALA A 204 7.62 -4.56 -21.54
N ALA A 205 7.05 -5.38 -20.64
CA ALA A 205 7.37 -6.81 -20.56
C ALA A 205 6.78 -7.63 -21.72
N LEU A 206 5.63 -7.22 -22.27
CA LEU A 206 4.95 -7.92 -23.36
C LEU A 206 5.46 -7.53 -24.75
N GLN A 207 5.90 -6.29 -24.96
CA GLN A 207 6.40 -5.80 -26.24
C GLN A 207 7.41 -6.73 -26.94
N PRO A 208 8.46 -7.26 -26.28
CA PRO A 208 9.46 -8.07 -26.97
C PRO A 208 8.96 -9.46 -27.41
N VAL A 209 7.82 -9.93 -26.89
CA VAL A 209 7.27 -11.25 -27.20
C VAL A 209 6.01 -11.20 -28.05
N ALA A 210 5.28 -10.08 -28.05
CA ALA A 210 4.09 -9.88 -28.89
C ALA A 210 4.48 -9.70 -30.37
N SER A 211 3.62 -10.16 -31.29
CA SER A 211 3.80 -9.85 -32.72
C SER A 211 3.56 -8.37 -32.99
N GLU A 212 2.54 -7.81 -32.34
CA GLU A 212 2.19 -6.39 -32.31
C GLU A 212 1.64 -6.06 -30.93
N ILE A 213 1.93 -4.86 -30.43
CA ILE A 213 1.40 -4.36 -29.16
C ILE A 213 0.87 -2.93 -29.33
N ILE A 214 -0.38 -2.70 -28.92
CA ILE A 214 -0.99 -1.38 -28.90
C ILE A 214 -1.35 -1.03 -27.47
N ASN A 215 -0.79 0.05 -26.93
CA ASN A 215 -1.20 0.58 -25.64
C ASN A 215 -2.19 1.73 -25.83
N ILE A 216 -3.42 1.54 -25.35
CA ILE A 216 -4.50 2.52 -25.45
C ILE A 216 -4.71 3.22 -24.10
N ALA A 217 -4.63 4.55 -24.08
CA ALA A 217 -4.91 5.33 -22.87
C ALA A 217 -5.56 6.68 -23.17
N ARG A 218 -6.40 7.15 -22.24
CA ARG A 218 -7.22 8.37 -22.44
C ARG A 218 -6.44 9.68 -22.28
N GLY A 219 -5.39 9.69 -21.45
CA GLY A 219 -4.69 10.91 -21.10
C GLY A 219 -3.21 10.67 -20.77
N PRO A 220 -2.43 11.75 -20.66
CA PRO A 220 -0.98 11.67 -20.45
C PRO A 220 -0.67 11.16 -19.03
N THR A 221 0.54 10.62 -18.85
CA THR A 221 1.05 10.14 -17.55
C THR A 221 2.54 10.46 -17.43
N TRP A 222 2.93 11.00 -16.28
CA TRP A 222 4.34 11.22 -15.96
C TRP A 222 5.10 9.90 -15.83
N ILE A 223 6.15 9.75 -16.64
CA ILE A 223 7.12 8.66 -16.52
C ILE A 223 8.43 9.24 -15.99
N VAL A 224 8.93 8.67 -14.90
CA VAL A 224 10.10 9.20 -14.18
C VAL A 224 11.30 8.26 -14.30
N PRO A 225 12.54 8.75 -14.11
CA PRO A 225 13.72 7.89 -14.04
C PRO A 225 13.70 6.98 -12.80
N HIS A 226 14.43 5.87 -12.86
CA HIS A 226 14.68 5.02 -11.69
C HIS A 226 15.77 5.66 -10.81
N ILE A 227 15.40 6.62 -9.96
CA ILE A 227 16.33 7.45 -9.19
C ILE A 227 17.26 6.68 -8.23
N PHE A 228 16.93 5.44 -7.88
CA PHE A 228 17.77 4.60 -7.00
C PHE A 228 18.82 3.76 -7.73
N SER A 229 18.78 3.71 -9.06
CA SER A 229 19.89 3.16 -9.84
C SER A 229 20.91 4.28 -10.10
N GLU A 230 22.19 3.96 -9.95
CA GLU A 230 23.30 4.93 -10.10
C GLU A 230 23.47 5.43 -11.56
N ASP A 231 23.03 4.62 -12.52
CA ASP A 231 23.10 4.87 -13.97
C ASP A 231 21.72 5.15 -14.61
N GLY A 232 20.66 5.23 -13.79
CA GLY A 232 19.28 5.35 -14.26
C GLY A 232 18.74 4.09 -14.96
N ALA A 233 19.48 2.97 -14.92
CA ALA A 233 19.02 1.68 -15.39
C ALA A 233 17.72 1.24 -14.70
N VAL A 234 16.88 0.61 -15.51
CA VAL A 234 15.55 0.12 -15.12
C VAL A 234 15.63 -0.92 -14.00
N GLN A 235 16.71 -1.72 -14.00
CA GLN A 235 16.94 -2.77 -13.04
C GLN A 235 18.43 -2.91 -12.73
N ARG A 236 18.78 -3.09 -11.45
CA ARG A 236 20.15 -3.44 -11.03
C ARG A 236 20.12 -4.85 -10.46
N LEU A 237 20.68 -5.81 -11.21
CA LEU A 237 20.90 -7.16 -10.69
C LEU A 237 22.07 -7.15 -9.70
N TYR A 238 21.91 -7.83 -8.57
CA TYR A 238 22.96 -7.96 -7.59
C TYR A 238 23.79 -9.21 -7.84
N SER A 239 25.12 -9.05 -7.91
CA SER A 239 26.03 -10.17 -8.04
C SER A 239 26.00 -11.08 -6.81
N SER A 240 26.46 -12.31 -6.96
CA SER A 240 26.58 -13.25 -5.83
C SER A 240 27.50 -12.72 -4.75
N GLU A 241 28.58 -12.02 -5.13
CA GLU A 241 29.54 -11.39 -4.23
C GLU A 241 28.88 -10.27 -3.42
N HIS A 242 28.08 -9.42 -4.07
CA HIS A 242 27.35 -8.34 -3.39
C HIS A 242 26.37 -8.89 -2.35
N LYS A 243 25.54 -9.86 -2.75
CA LYS A 243 24.57 -10.51 -1.85
C LYS A 243 25.28 -11.19 -0.67
N ASN A 244 26.37 -11.91 -0.95
CA ASN A 244 27.16 -12.57 0.10
C ASN A 244 27.83 -11.56 1.06
N ALA A 245 28.30 -10.42 0.55
CA ALA A 245 28.90 -9.38 1.38
C ALA A 245 27.87 -8.75 2.33
N LEU A 246 26.66 -8.46 1.84
CA LEU A 246 25.55 -7.98 2.66
C LEU A 246 25.10 -9.04 3.68
N HIS A 247 24.97 -10.30 3.25
CA HIS A 247 24.53 -11.39 4.11
C HIS A 247 25.50 -11.69 5.26
N LYS A 248 26.82 -11.62 5.01
CA LYS A 248 27.86 -11.88 6.02
C LYS A 248 28.04 -10.72 7.01
N SER A 249 27.51 -9.53 6.74
CA SER A 249 27.75 -8.34 7.55
C SER A 249 26.44 -7.57 7.82
N PRO A 250 25.75 -7.88 8.93
CA PRO A 250 24.51 -7.21 9.32
C PRO A 250 24.64 -5.68 9.43
N SER A 251 25.78 -5.17 9.90
CA SER A 251 26.04 -3.73 9.99
C SER A 251 26.10 -3.05 8.62
N LYS A 252 26.87 -3.62 7.67
CA LYS A 252 26.91 -3.11 6.29
C LYS A 252 25.55 -3.18 5.62
N TYR A 253 24.79 -4.23 5.89
CA TYR A 253 23.44 -4.35 5.39
C TYR A 253 22.50 -3.28 5.95
N TYR A 254 22.59 -3.01 7.25
CA TYR A 254 21.85 -1.93 7.89
C TYR A 254 22.22 -0.56 7.32
N GLU A 255 23.52 -0.24 7.20
CA GLU A 255 24.01 1.00 6.60
C GLU A 255 23.49 1.18 5.16
N PHE A 256 23.53 0.11 4.36
CA PHE A 256 23.01 0.09 3.00
C PHE A 256 21.51 0.41 2.96
N ARG A 257 20.71 -0.21 3.84
CA ARG A 257 19.28 0.07 3.95
C ARG A 257 19.02 1.52 4.36
N ILE A 258 19.68 2.01 5.40
CA ILE A 258 19.51 3.37 5.88
C ILE A 258 19.87 4.40 4.79
N ALA A 259 20.90 4.14 3.99
CA ALA A 259 21.24 4.99 2.85
C ALA A 259 20.10 5.04 1.81
N LEU A 260 19.51 3.89 1.47
CA LEU A 260 18.36 3.83 0.55
C LEU A 260 17.12 4.52 1.15
N GLU A 261 16.82 4.29 2.42
CA GLU A 261 15.68 4.88 3.13
C GLU A 261 15.81 6.41 3.21
N LYS A 262 17.00 6.93 3.55
CA LYS A 262 17.28 8.38 3.56
C LYS A 262 17.10 9.01 2.17
N LYS A 263 17.60 8.34 1.13
CA LYS A 263 17.43 8.79 -0.26
C LYS A 263 15.94 8.81 -0.64
N LEU A 264 15.17 7.78 -0.30
CA LEU A 264 13.73 7.74 -0.52
C LEU A 264 12.99 8.84 0.24
N ALA A 265 13.30 9.04 1.51
CA ALA A 265 12.71 10.08 2.34
C ALA A 265 12.95 11.49 1.76
N SER A 266 14.18 11.78 1.33
CA SER A 266 14.53 13.08 0.74
C SER A 266 13.75 13.39 -0.55
N GLY A 267 13.39 12.36 -1.33
CA GLY A 267 12.63 12.49 -2.57
C GLY A 267 11.23 13.07 -2.38
N PHE A 268 10.64 12.97 -1.17
CA PHE A 268 9.30 13.48 -0.90
C PHE A 268 9.19 15.00 -0.93
N THR A 269 10.31 15.71 -0.75
CA THR A 269 10.33 17.17 -0.93
C THR A 269 9.90 17.59 -2.34
N GLY A 270 10.07 16.71 -3.34
CA GLY A 270 9.57 16.91 -4.70
C GLY A 270 8.04 16.90 -4.83
N LEU A 271 7.30 16.46 -3.80
CA LEU A 271 5.83 16.47 -3.78
C LEU A 271 5.25 17.71 -3.08
N TRP A 272 6.10 18.57 -2.50
CA TRP A 272 5.65 19.75 -1.76
C TRP A 272 5.33 20.89 -2.71
N LYS A 273 4.04 21.10 -2.97
CA LYS A 273 3.53 22.11 -3.92
C LYS A 273 4.11 23.50 -3.63
N GLY A 274 4.54 24.19 -4.69
CA GLY A 274 5.07 25.56 -4.60
C GLY A 274 6.53 25.68 -4.14
N THR A 275 7.19 24.56 -3.85
CA THR A 275 8.62 24.57 -3.46
C THR A 275 9.55 24.46 -4.68
N LYS A 276 10.81 24.90 -4.50
CA LYS A 276 11.87 24.70 -5.50
C LYS A 276 12.09 23.22 -5.82
N SER A 277 12.01 22.34 -4.82
CA SER A 277 12.18 20.90 -4.99
C SER A 277 11.10 20.30 -5.90
N GLN A 278 9.84 20.76 -5.78
CA GLN A 278 8.76 20.30 -6.65
C GLN A 278 8.92 20.78 -8.11
N ALA A 279 9.34 22.04 -8.30
CA ALA A 279 9.66 22.56 -9.63
C ALA A 279 10.83 21.79 -10.28
N GLN A 280 11.88 21.49 -9.51
CA GLN A 280 13.00 20.66 -9.95
C GLN A 280 12.56 19.24 -10.29
N PHE A 281 11.68 18.63 -9.47
CA PHE A 281 11.14 17.30 -9.73
C PHE A 281 10.35 17.24 -11.04
N SER A 282 9.52 18.24 -11.31
CA SER A 282 8.77 18.35 -12.58
C SER A 282 9.71 18.53 -13.78
N SER A 283 10.68 19.44 -13.67
CA SER A 283 11.68 19.70 -14.71
C SER A 283 12.55 18.47 -15.02
N LEU A 284 12.97 17.73 -13.99
CA LEU A 284 13.73 16.48 -14.15
C LEU A 284 12.89 15.40 -14.84
N SER A 285 11.62 15.27 -14.47
CA SER A 285 10.70 14.31 -15.08
C SER A 285 10.44 14.61 -16.56
N GLU A 286 10.21 15.88 -16.88
CA GLU A 286 10.06 16.36 -18.26
C GLU A 286 11.32 16.15 -19.09
N SER A 287 12.48 16.54 -18.55
CA SER A 287 13.77 16.36 -19.21
C SER A 287 14.06 14.88 -19.47
N PHE A 288 13.74 14.00 -18.52
CA PHE A 288 13.86 12.56 -18.69
C PHE A 288 12.99 12.04 -19.84
N MET A 289 11.69 12.38 -19.87
CA MET A 289 10.79 11.96 -20.94
C MET A 289 11.28 12.47 -22.31
N LYS A 290 11.64 13.75 -22.41
CA LYS A 290 12.18 14.35 -23.64
C LYS A 290 13.49 13.70 -24.10
N SER A 291 14.34 13.29 -23.16
CA SER A 291 15.60 12.60 -23.50
C SER A 291 15.39 11.17 -24.01
N LYS A 292 14.27 10.53 -23.65
CA LYS A 292 13.98 9.12 -23.97
C LYS A 292 13.04 8.93 -25.15
N ILE A 293 12.24 9.93 -25.48
CA ILE A 293 11.25 9.87 -26.57
C ILE A 293 11.81 10.61 -27.79
N THR A 294 12.03 9.89 -28.89
CA THR A 294 12.48 10.46 -30.17
C THR A 294 11.33 10.76 -31.13
N ASP A 295 10.16 10.12 -30.95
CA ASP A 295 8.95 10.41 -31.72
C ASP A 295 8.15 11.57 -31.10
N ASN A 296 8.06 12.68 -31.83
CA ASN A 296 7.30 13.86 -31.41
C ASN A 296 5.81 13.56 -31.17
N LYS A 297 5.19 12.67 -31.96
CA LYS A 297 3.77 12.31 -31.75
C LYS A 297 3.57 11.59 -30.43
N LEU A 298 4.50 10.70 -30.09
CA LEU A 298 4.50 9.99 -28.82
C LEU A 298 4.72 10.95 -27.65
N LEU A 299 5.64 11.92 -27.80
CA LEU A 299 5.92 12.93 -26.79
C LEU A 299 4.67 13.79 -26.51
N ASP A 300 4.01 14.30 -27.55
CA ASP A 300 2.78 15.09 -27.44
C ASP A 300 1.63 14.30 -26.79
N ALA A 301 1.58 12.99 -27.02
CA ALA A 301 0.54 12.12 -26.47
C ALA A 301 0.77 11.76 -25.00
N LEU A 302 2.03 11.66 -24.54
CA LEU A 302 2.39 11.20 -23.19
C LEU A 302 2.71 12.34 -22.22
N LEU A 303 3.30 13.44 -22.68
CA LEU A 303 3.81 14.49 -21.80
C LEU A 303 2.64 15.24 -21.12
N PRO A 304 2.52 15.18 -19.78
CA PRO A 304 1.43 15.87 -19.09
C PRO A 304 1.63 17.39 -19.02
N THR A 305 0.52 18.12 -18.91
CA THR A 305 0.51 19.59 -18.71
C THR A 305 0.31 20.01 -17.25
N PHE A 306 0.13 19.05 -16.35
CA PHE A 306 -0.03 19.26 -14.91
C PHE A 306 1.25 18.87 -14.17
N GLU A 307 1.44 19.37 -12.94
CA GLU A 307 2.65 19.17 -12.16
C GLU A 307 2.97 17.69 -11.88
N ALA A 308 4.26 17.33 -11.92
CA ALA A 308 4.70 16.01 -11.52
C ALA A 308 4.45 15.81 -10.01
N GLY A 309 4.01 14.60 -9.64
CA GLY A 309 3.71 14.24 -8.25
C GLY A 309 2.24 14.36 -7.84
N CYS A 310 1.36 14.93 -8.66
CA CYS A 310 -0.10 14.96 -8.40
C CYS A 310 -0.75 13.56 -8.43
N ARG A 311 -0.10 12.60 -9.09
CA ARG A 311 -0.38 11.17 -9.01
C ARG A 311 0.90 10.47 -8.59
N ARG A 312 0.78 9.24 -8.09
CA ARG A 312 1.95 8.38 -7.80
C ARG A 312 2.84 8.31 -9.05
N PHE A 313 4.08 8.74 -8.91
CA PHE A 313 5.07 8.70 -10.00
C PHE A 313 5.36 7.24 -10.38
N THR A 314 5.55 7.01 -11.68
CA THR A 314 5.75 5.66 -12.24
C THR A 314 7.11 5.59 -12.92
N PRO A 315 8.12 4.95 -12.31
CA PRO A 315 9.38 4.67 -12.99
C PRO A 315 9.15 3.79 -14.23
N GLY A 316 9.65 4.20 -15.40
CA GLY A 316 9.20 3.56 -16.64
C GLY A 316 10.07 3.79 -17.89
N GLY A 317 11.39 3.92 -17.75
CA GLY A 317 12.28 4.11 -18.91
C GLY A 317 12.11 3.01 -19.99
N HIS A 318 12.02 1.76 -19.56
CA HIS A 318 11.76 0.58 -20.41
C HIS A 318 10.44 0.66 -21.17
N TYR A 319 9.41 1.30 -20.61
CA TYR A 319 8.14 1.50 -21.28
C TYR A 319 8.23 2.53 -22.40
N LEU A 320 8.94 3.64 -22.18
CA LEU A 320 9.22 4.62 -23.23
C LEU A 320 10.03 3.99 -24.37
N GLU A 321 11.01 3.14 -24.04
CA GLU A 321 11.81 2.41 -25.01
C GLU A 321 10.97 1.36 -25.78
N ALA A 322 10.05 0.68 -25.11
CA ALA A 322 9.16 -0.32 -25.71
C ALA A 322 8.19 0.30 -26.71
N LEU A 323 7.58 1.44 -26.39
CA LEU A 323 6.59 2.11 -27.26
C LEU A 323 7.18 2.65 -28.57
N GLN A 324 8.50 2.71 -28.69
CA GLN A 324 9.19 3.19 -29.89
C GLN A 324 9.69 2.04 -30.78
N LYS A 325 9.39 0.79 -30.42
CA LYS A 325 9.76 -0.37 -31.24
C LYS A 325 8.83 -0.51 -32.45
N PRO A 326 9.30 -1.09 -33.56
CA PRO A 326 8.50 -1.18 -34.79
C PRO A 326 7.17 -1.93 -34.66
N ASN A 327 7.05 -2.82 -33.68
CA ASN A 327 5.84 -3.59 -33.40
C ASN A 327 4.96 -2.97 -32.30
N ALA A 328 5.25 -1.73 -31.87
CA ALA A 328 4.54 -1.07 -30.78
C ALA A 328 3.85 0.22 -31.25
N GLU A 329 2.68 0.50 -30.68
CA GLU A 329 1.96 1.75 -30.89
C GLU A 329 1.36 2.25 -29.58
N TYR A 330 1.46 3.56 -29.33
CA TYR A 330 0.67 4.23 -28.30
C TYR A 330 -0.50 4.97 -28.96
N LEU A 331 -1.72 4.66 -28.52
CA LEU A 331 -2.94 5.24 -29.06
C LEU A 331 -3.70 6.01 -27.98
N ARG A 332 -3.77 7.33 -28.15
CA ARG A 332 -4.59 8.19 -27.30
C ARG A 332 -6.04 8.21 -27.79
N ASP A 333 -6.82 7.25 -27.33
CA ASP A 333 -8.24 7.09 -27.70
C ASP A 333 -9.02 6.39 -26.57
N SER A 334 -10.32 6.21 -26.78
CA SER A 334 -11.21 5.37 -25.98
C SER A 334 -11.72 4.19 -26.82
N ILE A 335 -12.30 3.19 -26.16
CA ILE A 335 -12.87 2.01 -26.83
C ILE A 335 -14.38 2.21 -26.93
N ALA A 336 -14.92 2.11 -28.14
CA ALA A 336 -16.36 2.18 -28.38
C ALA A 336 -17.03 0.82 -28.14
N GLU A 337 -16.48 -0.24 -28.76
CA GLU A 337 -16.98 -1.60 -28.63
C GLU A 337 -15.89 -2.63 -28.95
N LEU A 338 -16.07 -3.86 -28.48
CA LEU A 338 -15.31 -5.01 -28.93
C LEU A 338 -16.02 -5.66 -30.13
N ALA A 339 -15.22 -6.10 -31.09
CA ALA A 339 -15.65 -6.81 -32.28
C ALA A 339 -15.23 -8.29 -32.20
N TYR A 340 -15.67 -9.10 -33.16
CA TYR A 340 -15.39 -10.54 -33.18
C TYR A 340 -13.88 -10.88 -33.12
N ASN A 341 -13.05 -10.14 -33.86
CA ASN A 341 -11.60 -10.35 -33.99
C ASN A 341 -10.74 -9.18 -33.44
N GLY A 342 -11.32 -8.33 -32.60
CA GLY A 342 -10.61 -7.13 -32.14
C GLY A 342 -11.49 -6.12 -31.42
N LEU A 343 -11.21 -4.83 -31.63
CA LEU A 343 -11.96 -3.73 -31.04
C LEU A 343 -12.11 -2.56 -32.01
N ILE A 344 -13.07 -1.69 -31.71
CA ILE A 344 -13.31 -0.44 -32.42
C ILE A 344 -13.12 0.70 -31.43
N THR A 345 -12.26 1.65 -31.76
CA THR A 345 -12.03 2.82 -30.93
C THR A 345 -13.12 3.87 -31.13
N SER A 346 -13.21 4.84 -30.22
CA SER A 346 -14.20 5.92 -30.31
C SER A 346 -13.99 6.84 -31.51
N SER A 347 -12.77 6.90 -32.07
CA SER A 347 -12.51 7.56 -33.36
C SER A 347 -12.89 6.73 -34.59
N GLY A 348 -13.37 5.49 -34.40
CA GLY A 348 -13.79 4.59 -35.48
C GLY A 348 -12.70 3.68 -36.03
N ARG A 349 -11.49 3.69 -35.46
CA ARG A 349 -10.40 2.80 -35.89
C ARG A 349 -10.70 1.37 -35.47
N LYS A 350 -10.64 0.45 -36.42
CA LYS A 350 -10.69 -1.00 -36.17
C LYS A 350 -9.29 -1.52 -35.88
N ILE A 351 -9.15 -2.25 -34.78
CA ILE A 351 -7.89 -2.84 -34.33
C ILE A 351 -8.13 -4.32 -34.14
N GLU A 352 -7.48 -5.15 -34.95
CA GLU A 352 -7.50 -6.59 -34.73
C GLU A 352 -6.52 -6.99 -33.62
N CYS A 353 -6.95 -7.86 -32.71
CA CYS A 353 -6.07 -8.35 -31.66
C CYS A 353 -6.51 -9.73 -31.18
N ASP A 354 -5.57 -10.47 -30.61
CA ASP A 354 -5.82 -11.81 -30.06
C ASP A 354 -5.99 -11.76 -28.54
N ILE A 355 -5.47 -10.71 -27.89
CA ILE A 355 -5.45 -10.53 -26.45
C ILE A 355 -5.76 -9.07 -26.09
N ILE A 356 -6.66 -8.88 -25.14
CA ILE A 356 -6.93 -7.59 -24.49
C ILE A 356 -6.52 -7.69 -23.02
N VAL A 357 -5.57 -6.84 -22.62
CA VAL A 357 -5.08 -6.69 -21.25
C VAL A 357 -5.70 -5.44 -20.63
N TYR A 358 -6.54 -5.62 -19.62
CA TYR A 358 -7.07 -4.55 -18.80
C TYR A 358 -6.09 -4.21 -17.67
N ALA A 359 -5.35 -3.11 -17.84
CA ALA A 359 -4.53 -2.50 -16.81
C ALA A 359 -5.24 -1.26 -16.22
N THR A 360 -6.52 -1.46 -15.88
CA THR A 360 -7.49 -0.39 -15.59
C THR A 360 -7.59 -0.01 -14.11
N GLY A 361 -6.69 -0.52 -13.28
CA GLY A 361 -6.57 -0.16 -11.87
C GLY A 361 -7.56 -0.91 -10.96
N PHE A 362 -7.89 -0.29 -9.83
CA PHE A 362 -8.66 -0.90 -8.74
C PHE A 362 -9.66 0.10 -8.16
N GLU A 363 -10.69 -0.40 -7.48
CA GLU A 363 -11.57 0.37 -6.60
C GLU A 363 -11.01 0.28 -5.15
N PRO A 364 -10.32 1.30 -4.64
CA PRO A 364 -9.62 1.20 -3.37
C PRO A 364 -10.44 1.61 -2.15
N TYR A 365 -11.60 2.26 -2.34
CA TYR A 365 -12.27 2.93 -1.22
C TYR A 365 -13.44 2.14 -0.66
N ARG A 366 -14.21 1.47 -1.52
CA ARG A 366 -15.37 0.71 -1.08
C ARG A 366 -14.99 -0.50 -0.22
N PRO A 367 -15.66 -0.71 0.93
CA PRO A 367 -15.56 -1.97 1.67
C PRO A 367 -15.81 -3.18 0.76
N ARG A 368 -15.19 -4.31 1.08
CA ARG A 368 -15.22 -5.54 0.27
C ARG A 368 -16.47 -6.38 0.56
N PHE A 369 -17.01 -6.22 1.76
CA PHE A 369 -18.20 -6.89 2.27
C PHE A 369 -18.91 -5.92 3.22
N PRO A 370 -20.19 -6.16 3.55
CA PRO A 370 -20.92 -5.37 4.54
C PRO A 370 -20.19 -5.35 5.89
N VAL A 371 -19.89 -4.15 6.38
CA VAL A 371 -19.43 -3.90 7.74
C VAL A 371 -20.41 -2.94 8.39
N VAL A 372 -21.04 -3.37 9.47
CA VAL A 372 -22.12 -2.66 10.16
C VAL A 372 -21.69 -2.37 11.59
N GLY A 373 -21.63 -1.08 11.94
CA GLY A 373 -21.29 -0.60 13.27
C GLY A 373 -22.51 -0.38 14.16
N ARG A 374 -22.37 0.50 15.15
CA ARG A 374 -23.43 0.89 16.09
C ARG A 374 -24.66 1.42 15.36
N ALA A 375 -25.85 1.21 15.94
CA ALA A 375 -27.12 1.69 15.39
C ALA A 375 -27.30 1.40 13.89
N GLU A 376 -26.87 0.20 13.45
CA GLU A 376 -26.92 -0.27 12.05
C GLU A 376 -26.17 0.62 11.04
N GLN A 377 -25.20 1.41 11.49
CA GLN A 377 -24.43 2.27 10.61
C GLN A 377 -23.58 1.45 9.64
N SER A 378 -23.81 1.63 8.33
CA SER A 378 -23.02 0.96 7.30
C SER A 378 -21.70 1.67 7.02
N LEU A 379 -20.59 0.93 7.05
CA LEU A 379 -19.27 1.43 6.69
C LEU A 379 -19.21 1.88 5.22
N SER A 380 -19.96 1.22 4.33
CA SER A 380 -20.00 1.60 2.92
C SER A 380 -20.69 2.93 2.70
N LYS A 381 -21.72 3.25 3.49
CA LYS A 381 -22.36 4.57 3.49
C LYS A 381 -21.47 5.62 4.15
N ALA A 382 -20.80 5.26 5.25
CA ALA A 382 -19.86 6.16 5.92
C ALA A 382 -18.74 6.59 4.96
N TRP A 383 -18.09 5.63 4.31
CA TRP A 383 -16.97 5.85 3.36
C TRP A 383 -17.38 6.25 1.94
N ASP A 384 -18.67 6.47 1.69
CA ASP A 384 -19.09 7.04 0.42
C ASP A 384 -18.46 8.45 0.25
N PRO A 385 -18.11 8.90 -0.97
CA PRO A 385 -17.59 10.25 -1.19
C PRO A 385 -18.47 11.37 -0.62
N GLU A 386 -19.78 11.15 -0.51
CA GLU A 386 -20.75 12.08 0.08
C GLU A 386 -21.11 11.71 1.53
N GLY A 387 -20.50 10.65 2.07
CA GLY A 387 -20.74 10.11 3.40
C GLY A 387 -20.09 10.93 4.52
N PRO A 388 -20.57 10.78 5.77
CA PRO A 388 -20.12 11.56 6.92
C PRO A 388 -18.77 11.09 7.51
N CYS A 389 -17.97 10.32 6.77
CA CYS A 389 -16.80 9.64 7.35
C CYS A 389 -15.76 10.60 7.93
N GLU A 390 -15.63 10.54 9.25
CA GLU A 390 -14.47 10.98 10.00
C GLU A 390 -13.74 9.74 10.55
N SER A 391 -12.51 9.51 10.10
CA SER A 391 -11.62 8.53 10.70
C SER A 391 -10.77 9.23 11.76
N TYR A 392 -10.71 8.67 12.97
CA TYR A 392 -9.75 9.12 13.96
C TYR A 392 -8.40 8.45 13.69
N MET A 393 -7.37 9.28 13.49
CA MET A 393 -5.98 8.87 13.25
C MET A 393 -5.79 7.93 12.04
N ALA A 394 -6.72 7.95 11.08
CA ALA A 394 -6.71 7.04 9.93
C ALA A 394 -6.71 5.54 10.32
N ALA A 395 -7.05 5.22 11.57
CA ALA A 395 -7.03 3.88 12.16
C ALA A 395 -8.43 3.43 12.62
N MET A 396 -9.21 4.36 13.19
CA MET A 396 -10.51 4.09 13.80
C MET A 396 -11.61 4.89 13.09
N VAL A 397 -12.85 4.41 13.13
CA VAL A 397 -14.00 5.06 12.48
C VAL A 397 -15.09 5.27 13.53
N ALA A 398 -15.57 6.51 13.68
CA ALA A 398 -16.66 6.82 14.60
C ALA A 398 -17.89 5.97 14.29
N GLY A 399 -18.51 5.37 15.32
CA GLY A 399 -19.61 4.41 15.17
C GLY A 399 -19.18 2.96 14.91
N PHE A 400 -17.88 2.67 14.82
CA PHE A 400 -17.35 1.32 14.66
C PHE A 400 -16.37 1.01 15.82
N PRO A 401 -16.87 0.62 17.00
CA PRO A 401 -16.03 0.35 18.17
C PRO A 401 -15.17 -0.90 17.95
N ASN A 402 -13.98 -0.91 18.53
CA ASN A 402 -12.99 -2.01 18.39
C ASN A 402 -12.74 -2.42 16.93
N PHE A 403 -12.94 -1.50 15.99
CA PHE A 403 -12.70 -1.65 14.57
C PHE A 403 -11.46 -0.86 14.19
N PHE A 404 -10.49 -1.55 13.59
CA PHE A 404 -9.27 -0.93 13.10
C PHE A 404 -9.16 -1.13 11.58
N ASP A 405 -9.03 -0.04 10.83
CA ASP A 405 -8.78 -0.04 9.39
C ASP A 405 -7.55 0.81 9.10
N LYS A 406 -6.78 0.45 8.07
CA LYS A 406 -5.81 1.37 7.48
C LYS A 406 -6.56 2.32 6.54
N ASN A 407 -7.19 3.36 7.09
CA ASN A 407 -7.92 4.37 6.32
C ASN A 407 -6.96 5.43 5.77
N SER A 408 -7.29 6.01 4.61
CA SER A 408 -6.50 7.08 3.98
C SER A 408 -7.35 8.28 3.56
N ARG A 409 -8.62 8.41 4.00
CA ARG A 409 -9.44 9.62 3.80
C ARG A 409 -10.62 9.80 4.77
N GLY A 410 -10.37 10.41 5.93
CA GLY A 410 -11.29 11.46 6.36
C GLY A 410 -10.89 12.80 5.73
N LYS A 411 -9.69 13.27 6.06
CA LYS A 411 -8.96 14.37 5.39
C LYS A 411 -7.46 14.27 5.70
N VAL A 412 -6.86 13.09 5.51
CA VAL A 412 -5.39 12.92 5.43
C VAL A 412 -5.08 11.79 4.46
N ILE A 413 -4.30 12.12 3.44
CA ILE A 413 -3.63 11.23 2.49
C ILE A 413 -2.73 10.30 3.31
N VAL A 414 -2.99 8.99 3.30
CA VAL A 414 -2.13 7.87 3.78
C VAL A 414 -1.20 8.26 4.94
N PRO A 415 -1.35 7.74 6.17
CA PRO A 415 -0.38 8.05 7.21
C PRO A 415 1.02 7.62 6.74
N TRP A 416 1.85 8.61 6.40
CA TRP A 416 3.22 8.43 5.93
C TRP A 416 4.09 8.04 7.13
N PRO A 417 5.16 7.25 6.95
CA PRO A 417 5.94 6.68 8.06
C PRO A 417 6.38 7.73 9.11
N GLY A 418 6.68 8.96 8.68
CA GLY A 418 6.99 10.07 9.59
C GLY A 418 5.83 10.46 10.51
N THR A 419 4.62 10.62 9.98
CA THR A 419 3.41 10.96 10.75
C THR A 419 3.03 9.84 11.73
N VAL A 420 3.25 8.58 11.34
CA VAL A 420 2.97 7.41 12.19
C VAL A 420 3.91 7.34 13.40
N LEU A 421 5.19 7.68 13.22
CA LEU A 421 6.16 7.68 14.32
C LEU A 421 5.89 8.81 15.33
N HIS A 422 5.61 10.02 14.85
CA HIS A 422 5.18 11.13 15.71
C HIS A 422 3.90 10.79 16.47
N TYR A 423 2.98 10.09 15.80
CA TYR A 423 1.74 9.63 16.39
C TYR A 423 2.00 8.63 17.53
N TYR A 424 2.78 7.57 17.31
CA TYR A 424 3.09 6.61 18.37
C TYR A 424 3.72 7.30 19.57
N ALA A 425 4.68 8.20 19.34
CA ALA A 425 5.28 8.98 20.42
C ALA A 425 4.26 9.86 21.16
N ALA A 426 3.32 10.49 20.46
CA ALA A 426 2.29 11.32 21.08
C ALA A 426 1.24 10.51 21.87
N THR A 427 0.80 9.35 21.37
CA THR A 427 -0.20 8.50 22.04
C THR A 427 0.36 7.59 23.12
N GLU A 428 1.66 7.32 23.11
CA GLU A 428 2.31 6.62 24.22
C GLU A 428 2.18 7.43 25.53
N ILE A 429 2.06 8.75 25.40
CA ILE A 429 2.11 9.70 26.50
C ILE A 429 0.72 10.29 26.79
N VAL A 430 -0.10 10.53 25.77
CA VAL A 430 -1.40 11.20 25.89
C VAL A 430 -2.55 10.24 25.55
N ARG A 431 -3.46 10.04 26.52
CA ARG A 431 -4.74 9.34 26.34
C ARG A 431 -5.80 10.33 25.88
N TRP A 432 -5.92 10.46 24.57
CA TRP A 432 -6.78 11.49 23.96
C TRP A 432 -8.28 11.26 24.22
N GLU A 433 -8.68 10.04 24.58
CA GLU A 433 -10.03 9.71 25.01
C GLU A 433 -10.46 10.40 26.33
N ASP A 434 -9.50 10.92 27.10
CA ASP A 434 -9.76 11.62 28.36
C ASP A 434 -10.04 13.13 28.14
N PHE A 435 -9.96 13.63 26.90
CA PHE A 435 -10.00 15.06 26.57
C PHE A 435 -11.09 15.40 25.55
N ASP A 436 -11.75 16.54 25.76
CA ASP A 436 -12.58 17.16 24.72
C ASP A 436 -11.69 17.98 23.78
N LEU A 437 -11.58 17.54 22.52
CA LEU A 437 -10.72 18.16 21.51
C LEU A 437 -11.43 19.27 20.76
N GLU A 438 -10.93 20.50 20.90
CA GLU A 438 -11.34 21.64 20.07
C GLU A 438 -10.23 21.99 19.06
N TYR A 439 -10.60 22.11 17.77
CA TYR A 439 -9.67 22.51 16.73
C TYR A 439 -9.60 24.03 16.62
N GLU A 440 -8.43 24.63 16.85
CA GLU A 440 -8.19 26.08 16.62
C GLU A 440 -8.57 26.50 15.19
N ASN A 441 -8.26 25.66 14.20
CA ASN A 441 -8.71 25.83 12.83
C ASN A 441 -9.37 24.53 12.32
N PRO A 442 -10.72 24.49 12.20
CA PRO A 442 -11.44 23.31 11.70
C PRO A 442 -11.07 22.90 10.27
N ALA A 443 -10.48 23.80 9.48
CA ALA A 443 -9.98 23.50 8.14
C ALA A 443 -8.61 22.81 8.15
N GLU A 444 -7.84 22.96 9.23
CA GLU A 444 -6.47 22.48 9.39
C GLU A 444 -6.32 21.66 10.69
N LYS A 445 -7.21 20.69 10.88
CA LYS A 445 -7.34 19.83 12.07
C LYS A 445 -6.05 19.14 12.57
N TYR A 446 -4.98 19.16 11.78
CA TYR A 446 -3.70 18.50 12.08
C TYR A 446 -2.48 19.42 11.95
N ALA A 447 -2.69 20.74 11.85
CA ALA A 447 -1.58 21.70 11.74
C ALA A 447 -0.59 21.58 12.91
N SER A 448 -1.07 21.20 14.10
CA SER A 448 -0.27 20.99 15.32
C SER A 448 0.76 19.86 15.21
N PHE A 449 0.60 18.88 14.31
CA PHE A 449 1.63 17.88 14.03
C PHE A 449 2.79 18.42 13.16
N GLY A 450 2.71 19.67 12.73
CA GLY A 450 3.70 20.31 11.89
C GLY A 450 3.89 19.62 10.53
N ASN A 451 5.05 19.80 9.92
CA ASN A 451 5.39 19.23 8.61
C ASN A 451 6.03 17.83 8.70
N GLY A 452 5.82 17.10 9.81
CA GLY A 452 6.41 15.78 10.03
C GLY A 452 7.93 15.80 10.31
N VAL A 453 8.44 16.92 10.83
CA VAL A 453 9.82 17.06 11.32
C VAL A 453 9.79 17.08 12.84
N THR A 454 10.30 16.03 13.49
CA THR A 454 10.52 15.99 14.93
C THR A 454 11.97 16.36 15.22
N THR A 455 12.15 17.38 16.04
CA THR A 455 13.40 17.67 16.75
C THR A 455 13.41 16.84 18.03
N ASP A 456 14.53 16.18 18.37
CA ASP A 456 14.64 15.40 19.61
C ASP A 456 14.22 16.21 20.85
N GLY A 457 13.45 15.62 21.77
CA GLY A 457 12.98 16.28 23.02
C GLY A 457 11.47 16.20 23.33
N PHE A 458 10.72 15.28 22.73
CA PHE A 458 9.26 15.12 22.94
C PHE A 458 8.93 14.68 24.38
N VAL A 459 8.37 15.57 25.21
CA VAL A 459 7.87 15.26 26.58
C VAL A 459 6.50 15.91 26.85
N PRO A 460 5.65 15.30 27.71
CA PRO A 460 4.27 15.73 27.92
C PRO A 460 4.10 17.20 28.32
N GLU A 461 5.04 17.80 29.05
CA GLU A 461 4.91 19.20 29.48
C GLU A 461 5.10 20.23 28.35
N GLN A 462 5.51 19.79 27.16
CA GLN A 462 5.75 20.66 26.00
C GLN A 462 4.61 20.66 24.98
N PHE A 463 3.47 20.01 25.24
CA PHE A 463 2.30 20.11 24.35
C PHE A 463 1.57 21.45 24.59
N PRO A 464 1.76 22.48 23.74
CA PRO A 464 1.28 23.83 24.00
C PRO A 464 -0.25 23.97 24.00
N TRP A 465 -0.96 22.95 23.53
CA TRP A 465 -2.40 22.96 23.24
C TRP A 465 -3.18 21.87 23.98
N VAL A 466 -2.54 21.13 24.90
CA VAL A 466 -3.23 20.13 25.73
C VAL A 466 -3.71 20.80 27.02
N ILE A 467 -5.02 21.01 27.14
CA ILE A 467 -5.65 21.48 28.37
C ILE A 467 -6.09 20.25 29.16
N PRO A 468 -5.55 19.98 30.37
CA PRO A 468 -5.92 18.82 31.16
C PRO A 468 -7.42 18.83 31.52
N PRO A 469 -8.09 17.66 31.52
CA PRO A 469 -9.45 17.57 32.02
C PRO A 469 -9.41 17.79 33.54
N PHE A 470 -9.87 18.97 33.96
CA PHE A 470 -10.07 19.41 35.35
C PHE A 470 -8.80 19.75 36.16
N GLU A 471 -8.78 20.97 36.71
CA GLU A 471 -7.84 21.39 37.75
C GLU A 471 -8.06 20.55 39.02
N GLY A 472 -7.14 19.62 39.33
CA GLY A 472 -7.21 18.91 40.60
C GLY A 472 -6.35 17.66 40.80
N GLN A 473 -5.71 17.10 39.78
CA GLN A 473 -4.79 15.96 39.97
C GLN A 473 -3.46 16.19 39.25
N HIS A 474 -2.46 16.64 40.01
CA HIS A 474 -1.07 16.52 39.61
C HIS A 474 -0.67 15.05 39.65
N LEU A 475 -0.34 14.46 38.49
CA LEU A 475 0.45 13.24 38.41
C LEU A 475 1.92 13.65 38.60
N GLU A 476 2.49 13.38 39.78
CA GLU A 476 3.95 13.47 39.97
C GLU A 476 4.62 12.31 39.22
N LEU A 477 5.15 12.61 38.03
CA LEU A 477 6.11 11.75 37.35
C LEU A 477 7.49 12.03 37.94
N SER A 478 7.89 11.27 38.96
CA SER A 478 9.24 11.34 39.51
C SER A 478 10.23 10.50 38.70
N GLU A 479 11.34 11.16 38.36
CA GLU A 479 12.69 10.66 38.04
C GLU A 479 12.83 9.63 36.90
N TYR A 480 12.96 10.15 35.67
CA TYR A 480 13.85 9.56 34.66
C TYR A 480 14.84 10.64 34.18
N ASP A 481 16.12 10.44 34.50
CA ASP A 481 17.22 11.32 34.10
C ASP A 481 17.48 11.20 32.59
N TRP A 482 16.93 12.14 31.81
CA TRP A 482 17.22 12.30 30.38
C TRP A 482 18.42 13.24 30.11
N GLY A 483 19.20 13.56 31.14
CA GLY A 483 20.16 14.66 31.14
C GLY A 483 21.63 14.24 31.07
N SER A 484 22.07 13.48 30.05
CA SER A 484 23.48 13.55 29.63
C SER A 484 23.75 12.83 28.29
N ARG A 485 23.85 13.59 27.19
CA ARG A 485 24.79 13.38 26.05
C ARG A 485 24.42 14.23 24.83
N LEU A 486 24.65 15.54 24.85
CA LEU A 486 24.71 16.33 23.60
C LEU A 486 25.69 17.52 23.71
N SER A 487 26.96 17.25 24.05
CA SER A 487 28.04 18.25 24.00
C SER A 487 28.77 18.34 22.65
N TRP A 488 28.19 17.86 21.53
CA TRP A 488 28.94 17.68 20.27
C TRP A 488 28.36 18.37 19.01
N LEU A 489 27.57 19.44 19.14
CA LEU A 489 27.13 20.23 17.98
C LEU A 489 27.56 21.70 18.08
N ASN A 490 28.86 21.91 17.89
CA ASN A 490 29.38 23.15 17.32
C ASN A 490 29.80 22.86 15.87
N GLY A 491 29.13 23.50 14.90
CA GLY A 491 29.66 23.62 13.53
C GLY A 491 28.70 23.27 12.39
N LYS A 492 28.23 24.32 11.69
CA LYS A 492 27.77 24.42 10.29
C LYS A 492 27.67 23.15 9.43
N ILE A 493 26.52 22.99 8.76
CA ILE A 493 26.38 23.18 7.28
C ILE A 493 25.13 24.02 7.04
#